data_AF-A0A843KVS6-F1
#
_entry.id   AF-A0A843KVS6-F1
#
_cell.length_a   1.000
_cell.length_b   1.000
_cell.length_c   1.000
_cell.angle_alpha   90.00
_cell.angle_beta   90.00
_cell.angle_gamma   90.00
#
_symmetry.space_group_name_H-M   'P 1'
#
loop_
_entity.id
_entity.type
_entity.pdbx_description
1 polymer ?
#
loop_
_entity_poly.entity_id
_entity_poly.type
_entity_poly.pdbx_seq_one_letter_code
_entity_poly.pdbx_strand_id
1 'polypeptide(L)'
;MHRQVTIDREEQERVRARVREVIATGPAYGDIRAGLEHLGFRAKEDNPALALWENGENELFVMVHMDPDTGRLRDCEVKTFEEMEGFE
;
A
#
# COMPACT_ATOMS: atom_id res chain seq x y z
N MET A 1 -7.80 -24.22 10.56
CA MET A 1 -8.05 -23.11 11.50
C MET A 1 -7.84 -21.83 10.72
N HIS A 2 -8.91 -21.20 10.24
CA HIS A 2 -8.81 -19.84 9.73
C HIS A 2 -8.41 -18.98 10.92
N ARG A 3 -7.18 -18.46 10.92
CA ARG A 3 -6.75 -17.47 11.89
C ARG A 3 -7.65 -16.27 11.60
N GLN A 4 -8.73 -16.11 12.37
CA GLN A 4 -9.42 -14.83 12.46
C GLN A 4 -8.37 -13.89 13.05
N VAL A 5 -7.57 -13.29 12.17
CA VAL A 5 -6.86 -12.07 12.53
C VAL A 5 -8.00 -11.11 12.81
N THR A 6 -8.23 -10.81 14.08
CA THR A 6 -9.15 -9.74 14.44
C THR A 6 -8.49 -8.48 13.92
N ILE A 7 -8.79 -8.10 12.67
CA ILE A 7 -8.27 -6.88 12.08
C ILE A 7 -8.80 -5.74 12.95
N ASP A 8 -7.90 -5.13 13.69
CA ASP A 8 -8.23 -3.97 14.49
C ASP A 8 -8.48 -2.81 13.51
N ARG A 9 -9.76 -2.45 13.35
CA ARG A 9 -10.16 -1.40 12.40
C ARG A 9 -9.51 -0.05 12.72
N GLU A 10 -9.20 0.21 13.98
CA GLU A 10 -8.53 1.45 14.37
C GLU A 10 -7.07 1.42 13.90
N GLU A 11 -6.37 0.30 14.07
CA GLU A 11 -5.02 0.08 13.53
C GLU A 11 -5.01 0.12 11.99
N GLN A 12 -5.99 -0.51 11.34
CA GLN A 12 -6.10 -0.51 9.89
C GLN A 12 -6.26 0.91 9.33
N GLU A 13 -7.11 1.74 9.94
CA GLU A 13 -7.28 3.14 9.56
C GLU A 13 -6.04 3.99 9.91
N ARG A 14 -5.34 3.70 11.01
CA ARG A 14 -4.04 4.33 11.32
C ARG A 14 -3.00 4.03 10.25
N VAL A 15 -2.86 2.76 9.86
CA VAL A 15 -1.92 2.35 8.81
C VAL A 15 -2.28 2.99 7.48
N ARG A 16 -3.57 3.06 7.12
CA ARG A 16 -4.04 3.78 5.93
C ARG A 16 -3.66 5.25 5.94
N ALA A 17 -3.85 5.93 7.07
CA ALA A 17 -3.44 7.33 7.21
C ALA A 17 -1.93 7.50 7.04
N ARG A 18 -1.12 6.59 7.62
CA ARG A 18 0.34 6.58 7.47
C ARG A 18 0.79 6.32 6.04
N VAL A 19 0.16 5.40 5.32
CA VAL A 19 0.45 5.18 3.90
C VAL A 19 0.20 6.46 3.11
N ARG A 20 -0.96 7.12 3.31
CA ARG A 20 -1.26 8.39 2.63
C ARG A 20 -0.24 9.48 2.95
N GLU A 21 0.25 9.54 4.18
CA GLU A 21 1.31 10.46 4.60
C GLU A 21 2.64 10.18 3.89
N VAL A 22 3.07 8.90 3.83
CA VAL A 22 4.28 8.48 3.10
C VAL A 22 4.19 8.89 1.62
N ILE A 23 3.03 8.64 1.00
CA ILE A 23 2.78 8.94 -0.41
C ILE A 23 2.76 10.45 -0.66
N ALA A 24 2.16 11.23 0.24
CA ALA A 24 2.11 12.69 0.13
C ALA A 24 3.47 13.36 0.35
N THR A 25 4.35 12.76 1.16
CA THR A 25 5.66 13.30 1.51
C THR A 25 6.80 12.77 0.62
N GLY A 26 6.62 11.62 -0.02
CA GLY A 26 7.58 10.99 -0.92
C GLY A 26 7.28 11.29 -2.40
N PRO A 27 7.99 12.24 -3.04
CA PRO A 27 7.77 12.55 -4.46
C PRO A 27 8.34 11.48 -5.40
N ALA A 28 9.27 10.64 -4.92
CA ALA A 28 9.95 9.61 -5.69
C ALA A 28 9.63 8.21 -5.17
N TYR A 29 9.67 7.23 -6.08
CA TYR A 29 9.35 5.84 -5.77
C TYR A 29 10.21 5.25 -4.63
N GLY A 30 11.49 5.62 -4.55
CA GLY A 30 12.40 5.14 -3.51
C GLY A 30 11.97 5.54 -2.09
N ASP A 31 11.50 6.78 -1.92
CA ASP A 31 11.01 7.27 -0.63
C ASP A 31 9.70 6.58 -0.23
N ILE A 32 8.79 6.41 -1.20
CA ILE A 32 7.53 5.70 -1.02
C ILE A 32 7.80 4.26 -0.59
N ARG A 33 8.68 3.56 -1.31
CA ARG A 33 9.10 2.18 -1.02
C ARG A 33 9.64 2.06 0.40
N ALA A 34 10.60 2.91 0.78
CA ALA A 34 11.20 2.86 2.11
C ALA A 34 10.15 3.08 3.21
N GLY A 35 9.21 4.01 3.00
CA GLY A 35 8.12 4.26 3.94
C GLY A 35 7.15 3.08 4.06
N LEU A 36 6.80 2.42 2.95
CA LEU A 36 5.95 1.23 2.93
C LEU A 36 6.63 0.04 3.62
N GLU A 37 7.92 -0.21 3.35
CA GLU A 37 8.70 -1.25 4.01
C GLU A 37 8.77 -1.02 5.54
N HIS A 38 8.92 0.23 5.99
CA HIS A 38 8.90 0.58 7.41
C HIS A 38 7.53 0.37 8.08
N LEU A 39 6.44 0.44 7.31
CA LEU A 39 5.08 0.14 7.76
C LEU A 39 4.75 -1.37 7.69
N GLY A 40 5.72 -2.22 7.35
CA GLY A 40 5.55 -3.67 7.29
C GLY A 40 4.90 -4.18 5.99
N PHE A 41 4.75 -3.32 4.97
CA PHE A 41 4.31 -3.77 3.66
C PHE A 41 5.42 -4.52 2.93
N ARG A 42 5.02 -5.53 2.15
CA ARG A 42 5.90 -6.30 1.27
C ARG A 42 5.49 -6.10 -0.17
N ALA A 43 6.47 -5.89 -1.05
CA ALA A 43 6.21 -5.79 -2.48
C ALA A 43 5.78 -7.15 -3.03
N LYS A 44 4.58 -7.19 -3.64
CA LYS A 44 4.19 -8.27 -4.56
C LYS A 44 4.71 -7.98 -5.95
N GLU A 45 4.68 -6.71 -6.35
CA GLU A 45 5.20 -6.22 -7.61
C GLU A 45 6.00 -4.94 -7.34
N ASP A 46 7.29 -4.96 -7.71
CA ASP A 46 8.23 -3.86 -7.50
C ASP A 46 8.65 -3.31 -8.86
N ASN A 47 7.70 -2.75 -9.62
CA ASN A 47 7.96 -2.11 -10.89
C ASN A 47 7.86 -0.59 -10.75
N PRO A 48 8.84 0.18 -11.22
CA PRO A 48 8.85 1.64 -11.08
C PRO A 48 7.71 2.36 -11.81
N ALA A 49 6.96 1.71 -12.70
CA ALA A 49 5.74 2.25 -13.30
C ALA A 49 4.46 1.89 -12.52
N LEU A 50 4.43 0.71 -11.93
CA LEU A 50 3.31 0.16 -11.17
C LEU A 50 3.85 -0.75 -10.08
N ALA A 51 3.64 -0.39 -8.83
CA ALA A 51 4.06 -1.21 -7.70
C ALA A 51 2.88 -1.63 -6.84
N LEU A 52 2.85 -2.89 -6.45
CA LEU A 52 1.83 -3.46 -5.59
C LEU A 52 2.47 -3.96 -4.30
N TRP A 53 1.93 -3.51 -3.18
CA TRP A 53 2.42 -3.79 -1.84
C TRP A 53 1.30 -4.38 -1.00
N GLU A 54 1.60 -5.39 -0.20
CA GLU A 54 0.64 -6.02 0.72
C GLU A 54 1.13 -6.00 2.16
N ASN A 55 0.22 -5.78 3.09
CA ASN A 55 0.44 -5.97 4.52
C ASN A 55 -0.53 -7.05 5.00
N GLY A 56 -0.03 -8.27 5.17
CA GLY A 56 -0.84 -9.41 5.62
C GLY A 56 -1.24 -9.36 7.10
N GLU A 57 -0.65 -8.47 7.90
CA GLU A 57 -1.05 -8.27 9.30
C GLU A 57 -2.31 -7.40 9.40
N ASN A 58 -2.44 -6.43 8.51
CA ASN A 58 -3.56 -5.47 8.48
C ASN A 58 -4.56 -5.73 7.33
N GLU A 59 -4.34 -6.78 6.54
CA GLU A 59 -5.11 -7.11 5.33
C GLU A 59 -5.32 -5.88 4.44
N LEU A 60 -4.21 -5.20 4.13
CA LEU A 60 -4.18 -4.01 3.28
C LEU A 60 -3.33 -4.24 2.04
N PHE A 61 -3.77 -3.64 0.94
CA PHE A 61 -3.02 -3.49 -0.30
C PHE A 61 -2.81 -2.02 -0.61
N VAL A 62 -1.62 -1.70 -1.12
CA VAL A 62 -1.27 -0.39 -1.62
C VAL A 62 -0.77 -0.56 -3.05
N MET A 63 -1.44 0.12 -3.98
CA MET A 63 -1.07 0.17 -5.38
C MET A 63 -0.58 1.56 -5.70
N VAL A 64 0.67 1.66 -6.15
CA VAL A 64 1.33 2.92 -6.47
C VAL A 64 1.56 2.98 -7.97
N HIS A 65 0.92 3.94 -8.63
CA HIS A 65 1.14 4.24 -10.03
C HIS A 65 2.08 5.43 -10.14
N MET A 66 3.23 5.20 -10.76
CA MET A 66 4.17 6.26 -11.08
C MET A 66 4.04 6.59 -12.57
N ASP A 67 4.22 7.85 -12.90
CA ASP A 67 4.32 8.29 -14.27
C ASP A 67 5.73 7.93 -14.81
N PRO A 68 5.85 7.11 -15.87
CA PRO A 68 7.14 6.64 -16.35
C PRO A 68 7.97 7.72 -17.06
N ASP A 69 7.33 8.82 -17.51
CA ASP A 69 7.99 9.93 -18.21
C ASP A 69 8.59 10.93 -17.21
N THR A 70 7.83 11.27 -16.18
CA THR A 70 8.21 12.26 -15.16
C THR A 70 8.83 11.64 -13.90
N GLY A 71 8.67 10.33 -13.70
CA GLY A 71 9.13 9.61 -12.51
C GLY A 71 8.41 10.01 -11.22
N ARG A 72 7.22 10.64 -11.33
CA ARG A 72 6.45 11.15 -10.20
C ARG A 72 5.24 10.28 -9.90
N LEU A 73 4.74 10.37 -8.68
CA LEU A 73 3.47 9.76 -8.32
C LEU A 73 2.35 10.28 -9.24
N ARG A 74 1.71 9.36 -9.96
CA ARG A 74 0.52 9.63 -10.76
C ARG A 74 -0.75 9.38 -9.96
N ASP A 75 -0.80 8.23 -9.28
CA ASP A 75 -1.95 7.81 -8.50
C ASP A 75 -1.52 6.82 -7.41
N CYS A 76 -2.31 6.75 -6.33
CA CYS A 76 -2.13 5.76 -5.27
C CYS A 76 -3.48 5.28 -4.76
N GLU A 77 -3.65 3.97 -4.71
CA GLU A 77 -4.84 3.33 -4.16
C GLU A 77 -4.48 2.50 -2.92
N VAL A 78 -5.31 2.60 -1.88
CA VAL A 78 -5.18 1.80 -0.66
C VAL A 78 -6.48 1.06 -0.42
N LYS A 79 -6.47 -0.26 -0.50
CA LYS A 79 -7.65 -1.14 -0.43
C LYS A 79 -7.47 -2.19 0.68
N THR A 80 -8.55 -2.62 1.31
CA THR A 80 -8.50 -3.87 2.10
C THR A 80 -8.53 -5.10 1.19
N PHE A 81 -8.20 -6.27 1.73
CA PHE A 81 -8.39 -7.54 1.02
C PHE A 81 -9.88 -7.78 0.68
N GLU A 82 -10.79 -7.46 1.60
CA GLU A 82 -12.25 -7.54 1.38
C GLU A 82 -12.71 -6.66 0.19
N GLU A 83 -12.09 -5.48 0.00
CA GLU A 83 -12.37 -4.58 -1.13
C GLU A 83 -11.73 -5.03 -2.46
N MET A 84 -10.78 -5.97 -2.41
CA MET A 84 -10.16 -6.60 -3.59
C MET A 84 -10.93 -7.86 -4.04
N GLU A 85 -11.57 -8.59 -3.11
CA GLU A 85 -12.38 -9.78 -3.42
C GLU A 85 -13.72 -9.46 -4.11
N GLY A 86 -14.14 -8.19 -4.17
CA GLY A 86 -15.37 -7.75 -4.87
C GLY A 86 -15.30 -7.67 -6.40
N PHE A 87 -14.27 -8.25 -7.04
CA PHE A 87 -14.06 -8.26 -8.49
C PHE A 87 -14.25 -9.65 -9.13
N GLU A 88 -15.16 -10.48 -8.58
CA GLU A 88 -15.65 -11.71 -9.25
C GLU A 88 -16.67 -11.42 -10.35
#